data_AF-A0A6A6Q7G4-F1
#
_entry.id   AF-A0A6A6Q7G4-F1
#
_cell.length_a   1.000
_cell.length_b   1.000
_cell.length_c   1.000
_cell.angle_alpha   90.00
_cell.angle_beta   90.00
_cell.angle_gamma   90.00
#
_symmetry.space_group_name_H-M   'P 1'
#
loop_
_entity.id
_entity.type
_entity.pdbx_description
1 polymer ?
#
loop_
_entity_poly.entity_id
_entity_poly.type
_entity_poly.pdbx_seq_one_letter_code
_entity_poly.pdbx_strand_id
1 'polypeptide(L)'
;MLKHLLTDGDGFMTIEYNSHGQELIVRVDRSKINTYGKSALGRMLFRLHMYLCTADVQACRTYYEKLSRVDGQYLEWRKIVLVKSGPKWVFVQANTFLAGDEITFKEYKPTMEGVIQSWMEGAV
;
A
#
# COMPACT_ATOMS: atom_id res chain seq x y z
N MET A 1 5.25 7.34 3.43
CA MET A 1 5.69 6.68 4.68
C MET A 1 7.09 6.07 4.55
N LEU A 2 7.32 5.08 3.68
CA LEU A 2 8.63 4.43 3.51
C LEU A 2 9.80 5.44 3.38
N LYS A 3 9.70 6.40 2.44
CA LYS A 3 10.72 7.43 2.22
C LYS A 3 11.03 8.24 3.49
N HIS A 4 10.02 8.61 4.28
CA HIS A 4 10.20 9.31 5.55
C HIS A 4 10.95 8.46 6.58
N LEU A 5 10.59 7.19 6.71
CA LEU A 5 11.22 6.26 7.64
C LEU A 5 12.68 5.98 7.27
N LEU A 6 13.02 5.93 5.97
CA LEU A 6 14.41 5.81 5.51
C LEU A 6 15.23 7.06 5.83
N THR A 7 14.64 8.25 5.71
CA THR A 7 15.36 9.52 5.91
C THR A 7 15.43 9.98 7.36
N ASP A 8 14.41 9.70 8.16
CA ASP A 8 14.21 10.28 9.50
C ASP A 8 14.27 9.21 10.62
N GLY A 9 14.46 7.95 10.26
CA GLY A 9 14.46 6.81 11.18
C GLY A 9 15.82 6.42 11.77
N ASP A 10 16.84 7.28 11.64
CA ASP A 10 18.18 7.05 12.20
C ASP A 10 18.77 5.65 11.91
N GLY A 11 18.64 5.23 10.65
CA GLY A 11 19.17 3.95 10.17
C GLY A 11 18.46 2.71 10.73
N PHE A 12 17.29 2.82 11.38
CA PHE A 12 16.52 1.64 11.80
C PHE A 12 16.03 0.80 10.62
N MET A 13 15.91 1.41 9.43
CA MET A 13 15.48 0.75 8.21
C MET A 13 16.40 1.15 7.06
N THR A 14 16.87 0.15 6.31
CA THR A 14 17.71 0.33 5.13
C THR A 14 17.22 -0.55 3.99
N ILE A 15 17.57 -0.16 2.76
CA ILE A 15 17.25 -0.93 1.56
C ILE A 15 18.57 -1.26 0.86
N GLU A 16 18.90 -2.54 0.83
CA GLU A 16 20.01 -3.06 0.04
C GLU A 16 19.52 -3.34 -1.37
N TYR A 17 20.27 -2.84 -2.35
CA TYR A 17 19.93 -2.88 -3.76
C TYR A 17 21.01 -3.64 -4.52
N ASN A 18 20.62 -4.76 -5.14
CA ASN A 18 21.47 -5.51 -6.07
C ASN A 18 20.88 -5.40 -7.48
N SER A 19 21.53 -4.58 -8.32
CA SER A 19 21.12 -4.35 -9.71
C SER A 19 21.23 -5.60 -10.58
N HIS A 20 22.30 -6.40 -10.40
CA HIS A 20 22.58 -7.58 -11.22
C HIS A 20 21.66 -8.76 -10.88
N GLY A 21 21.42 -8.98 -9.58
CA GLY A 21 20.49 -10.00 -9.10
C GLY A 21 19.02 -9.60 -9.15
N GLN A 22 18.72 -8.37 -9.60
CA GLN A 22 17.40 -7.75 -9.55
C GLN A 22 16.74 -7.96 -8.17
N GLU A 23 17.45 -7.62 -7.11
CA GLU A 23 16.99 -7.88 -5.74
C GLU A 23 16.96 -6.61 -4.91
N LEU A 24 15.91 -6.50 -4.09
CA LEU A 24 15.72 -5.46 -3.10
C LEU A 24 15.47 -6.13 -1.76
N ILE A 25 16.34 -5.87 -0.79
CA ILE A 25 16.21 -6.40 0.56
C ILE A 25 15.94 -5.23 1.50
N VAL A 26 14.78 -5.26 2.14
CA VAL A 26 14.43 -4.31 3.21
C VAL A 26 14.94 -4.87 4.52
N ARG A 27 15.89 -4.17 5.16
CA ARG A 27 16.37 -4.53 6.49
C ARG A 27 15.76 -3.59 7.53
N VAL A 28 15.33 -4.17 8.65
CA VAL A 28 14.77 -3.44 9.77
C VAL A 28 15.45 -3.90 11.05
N ASP A 29 16.04 -2.97 11.79
CA ASP A 29 16.58 -3.19 13.11
C ASP A 29 15.43 -3.17 14.14
N ARG A 30 15.07 -4.36 14.63
CA ARG A 30 13.97 -4.54 15.58
C ARG A 30 14.17 -3.74 16.88
N SER A 31 15.41 -3.59 17.34
CA SER A 31 15.71 -2.89 18.60
C SER A 31 15.38 -1.40 18.50
N LYS A 32 15.46 -0.84 17.30
CA LYS A 32 15.26 0.59 17.01
C LYS A 32 13.83 0.95 16.60
N ILE A 33 12.93 -0.03 16.49
CA ILE A 33 11.54 0.23 16.07
C ILE A 33 10.82 1.14 17.07
N ASN A 34 10.88 0.81 18.37
CA ASN A 34 10.14 1.56 19.39
C ASN A 34 10.73 2.94 19.67
N THR A 35 12.04 3.10 19.48
CA THR A 35 12.76 4.34 19.73
C THR A 35 12.73 5.25 18.52
N TYR A 36 13.41 4.88 17.43
CA TYR A 36 13.60 5.72 16.26
C TYR A 36 12.46 5.59 15.25
N GLY A 37 12.02 4.35 14.97
CA GLY A 37 10.96 4.09 13.99
C GLY A 37 9.62 4.74 14.38
N LYS A 38 9.17 4.49 15.61
CA LYS A 38 7.94 5.06 16.17
C LYS A 38 8.00 6.58 16.24
N SER A 39 9.13 7.14 16.69
CA SER A 39 9.30 8.60 16.79
C SER A 39 9.29 9.27 15.42
N ALA A 40 9.97 8.71 14.41
CA ALA A 40 9.97 9.21 13.03
C ALA A 40 8.56 9.18 12.44
N LEU A 41 7.83 8.07 12.63
CA LEU A 41 6.45 7.96 12.19
C LEU A 41 5.54 8.97 12.88
N GLY A 42 5.70 9.16 14.19
CA GLY A 42 4.95 10.15 14.98
C GLY A 42 5.14 11.56 14.45
N ARG A 43 6.37 11.97 14.11
CA ARG A 43 6.65 13.29 13.50
C ARG A 43 5.95 13.47 12.16
N MET A 44 5.96 12.45 11.30
CA MET A 44 5.27 12.50 10.00
C MET A 44 3.76 12.64 10.18
N LEU A 45 3.16 11.81 11.04
CA LEU A 45 1.72 11.83 11.29
C LEU A 45 1.27 13.15 11.92
N PHE A 46 2.04 13.68 12.87
CA PHE A 46 1.75 14.96 13.51
C PHE A 46 1.70 16.11 12.49
N ARG A 47 2.67 16.18 11.56
CA ARG A 47 2.67 17.20 10.50
C ARG A 47 1.46 17.08 9.58
N LEU A 48 1.17 15.86 9.10
CA LEU A 48 0.02 15.62 8.21
C LEU A 48 -1.30 15.98 8.90
N HIS A 49 -1.46 15.61 10.17
CA HIS A 49 -2.65 15.91 10.95
C HIS A 49 -2.81 17.42 11.18
N MET A 50 -1.74 18.13 11.52
CA MET A 50 -1.77 19.57 11.69
C MET A 50 -2.25 20.27 10.41
N TYR A 51 -1.67 19.93 9.24
CA TYR A 51 -2.09 20.54 7.98
C TYR A 51 -3.56 20.26 7.64
N LEU A 52 -4.05 19.06 7.95
CA LEU A 52 -5.45 18.71 7.76
C LEU A 52 -6.37 19.54 8.66
N CYS A 53 -6.05 19.64 9.96
CA CYS A 53 -6.87 20.37 10.93
C CYS A 53 -6.88 21.89 10.70
N THR A 54 -5.80 22.45 10.15
CA THR A 54 -5.71 23.88 9.84
C THR A 54 -6.10 24.23 8.41
N ALA A 55 -6.54 23.25 7.61
CA ALA A 55 -6.81 23.40 6.18
C ALA A 55 -5.66 24.06 5.39
N ASP A 56 -4.40 23.82 5.80
CA ASP A 56 -3.21 24.37 5.13
C ASP A 56 -2.83 23.51 3.90
N VAL A 57 -3.53 23.78 2.80
CA VAL A 57 -3.36 23.05 1.54
C VAL A 57 -1.95 23.22 0.96
N GLN A 58 -1.39 24.42 1.04
CA GLN A 58 -0.12 24.73 0.37
C GLN A 58 1.06 24.03 1.06
N ALA A 59 1.11 24.06 2.39
CA ALA A 59 2.15 23.36 3.14
C ALA A 59 1.98 21.84 3.02
N CYS A 60 0.75 21.34 3.11
CA CYS A 60 0.44 19.92 2.94
C CYS A 60 0.93 19.39 1.59
N ARG A 61 0.55 20.08 0.51
CA ARG A 61 0.90 19.68 -0.86
C ARG A 61 2.42 19.66 -1.05
N THR A 62 3.09 20.72 -0.62
CA THR A 62 4.57 20.82 -0.73
C THR A 62 5.26 19.68 0.01
N TYR A 63 4.83 19.39 1.25
CA TYR A 63 5.40 18.31 2.05
C TYR A 63 5.11 16.94 1.44
N TYR A 64 3.86 16.67 1.06
CA TYR A 64 3.42 15.37 0.58
C TYR A 64 3.99 15.04 -0.80
N GLU A 65 4.03 16.01 -1.74
CA GLU A 65 4.64 15.81 -3.06
C GLU A 65 6.14 15.51 -2.95
N LYS A 66 6.87 16.18 -2.07
CA LYS A 66 8.29 15.86 -1.82
C LYS A 66 8.46 14.44 -1.27
N LEU A 67 7.56 14.04 -0.37
CA LEU A 67 7.57 12.72 0.26
C LEU A 67 7.17 11.59 -0.70
N SER A 68 6.25 11.84 -1.63
CA SER A 68 5.73 10.86 -2.58
C SER A 68 6.47 10.85 -3.93
N ARG A 69 7.31 11.85 -4.20
CA ARG A 69 8.14 11.90 -5.41
C ARG A 69 9.05 10.68 -5.52
N VAL A 70 9.00 10.03 -6.67
CA VAL A 70 9.83 8.88 -7.05
C VAL A 70 10.88 9.37 -8.05
N ASP A 71 12.11 9.55 -7.57
CA ASP A 71 13.23 10.11 -8.32
C ASP A 71 14.54 9.34 -8.04
N GLY A 72 15.54 9.50 -8.91
CA GLY A 72 16.87 8.88 -8.73
C GLY A 72 16.80 7.36 -8.48
N GLN A 73 17.40 6.91 -7.38
CA GLN A 73 17.50 5.48 -7.03
C GLN A 73 16.13 4.79 -6.87
N TYR A 74 15.08 5.52 -6.48
CA TYR A 74 13.75 4.97 -6.32
C TYR A 74 13.15 4.48 -7.67
N LEU A 75 13.58 5.06 -8.80
CA LEU A 75 13.17 4.61 -10.13
C LEU A 75 13.80 3.26 -10.51
N GLU A 76 15.05 3.02 -10.11
CA GLU A 76 15.71 1.74 -10.33
C GLU A 76 15.07 0.64 -9.47
N TRP A 77 14.74 0.96 -8.22
CA TRP A 77 13.97 0.04 -7.36
C TRP A 77 12.62 -0.32 -7.98
N ARG A 78 11.92 0.67 -8.57
CA ARG A 78 10.64 0.45 -9.24
C ARG A 78 10.74 -0.57 -10.38
N LYS A 79 11.83 -0.55 -11.17
CA LYS A 79 12.03 -1.53 -12.26
C LYS A 79 12.10 -2.95 -11.70
N ILE A 80 12.85 -3.16 -10.62
CA ILE A 80 12.95 -4.48 -9.97
C ILE A 80 11.59 -4.94 -9.43
N VAL A 81 10.87 -4.05 -8.73
CA VAL A 81 9.55 -4.37 -8.17
C VAL A 81 8.56 -4.77 -9.26
N LEU A 82 8.61 -4.10 -10.42
CA LEU A 82 7.74 -4.45 -11.55
C LEU A 82 8.06 -5.83 -12.12
N VAL A 83 9.33 -6.19 -12.25
CA VAL A 83 9.75 -7.53 -12.72
C VAL A 83 9.31 -8.62 -11.74
N LYS A 84 9.39 -8.37 -10.43
CA LYS A 84 8.96 -9.33 -9.39
C LYS A 84 7.47 -9.30 -9.09
N SER A 85 6.70 -8.37 -9.65
CA SER A 85 5.28 -8.25 -9.34
C SER A 85 4.52 -9.46 -9.91
N GLY A 86 3.91 -10.24 -9.02
CA GLY A 86 3.00 -11.31 -9.42
C GLY A 86 1.64 -10.79 -9.92
N PRO A 87 0.83 -11.66 -10.55
CA PRO A 87 -0.55 -11.33 -10.92
C PRO A 87 -1.36 -10.94 -9.69
N LYS A 88 -2.24 -9.94 -9.84
CA LYS A 88 -3.16 -9.55 -8.77
C LYS A 88 -4.21 -10.62 -8.58
N TRP A 89 -4.55 -10.90 -7.34
CA TRP A 89 -5.62 -11.84 -7.02
C TRP A 89 -6.96 -11.21 -7.38
N VAL A 90 -7.84 -12.03 -7.95
CA VAL A 90 -9.24 -11.69 -8.19
C VAL A 90 -10.07 -12.53 -7.24
N PHE A 91 -10.91 -11.87 -6.46
CA PHE A 91 -11.83 -12.54 -5.55
C PHE A 91 -13.18 -12.71 -6.23
N VAL A 92 -13.74 -13.90 -6.11
CA VAL A 92 -15.11 -14.18 -6.52
C VAL A 92 -16.02 -13.80 -5.35
N GLN A 93 -16.97 -12.90 -5.60
CA GLN A 93 -17.90 -12.43 -4.59
C GLN A 93 -19.19 -13.24 -4.65
N ALA A 94 -19.75 -13.55 -3.49
CA ALA A 94 -21.08 -14.16 -3.40
C ALA A 94 -22.17 -13.09 -3.54
N ASN A 95 -23.35 -13.51 -3.97
CA ASN A 95 -24.52 -12.65 -4.12
C ASN A 95 -25.63 -13.07 -3.18
N THR A 96 -26.50 -12.12 -2.83
CA THR A 96 -27.74 -12.36 -2.10
C THR A 96 -28.94 -12.05 -2.98
N PHE A 97 -29.94 -12.92 -3.00
CA PHE A 97 -31.18 -12.73 -3.76
C PHE A 97 -32.37 -12.73 -2.83
N LEU A 98 -33.28 -11.78 -3.03
CA LEU A 98 -34.56 -11.73 -2.31
C LEU A 98 -35.61 -12.55 -3.07
N ALA A 99 -36.18 -13.55 -2.42
CA ALA A 99 -37.28 -14.36 -2.93
C ALA A 99 -38.48 -14.23 -1.99
N GLY A 100 -39.35 -13.24 -2.24
CA GLY A 100 -40.42 -12.88 -1.31
C GLY A 100 -39.86 -12.19 -0.06
N ASP A 101 -40.05 -12.81 1.12
CA ASP A 101 -39.50 -12.33 2.40
C ASP A 101 -38.22 -13.08 2.83
N GLU A 102 -37.73 -14.03 2.01
CA GLU A 102 -36.54 -14.83 2.31
C GLU A 102 -35.33 -14.37 1.48
N ILE A 103 -34.16 -14.28 2.13
CA ILE A 103 -32.89 -13.92 1.48
C ILE A 103 -32.08 -15.20 1.27
N THR A 104 -31.74 -15.49 0.02
CA THR A 104 -30.88 -16.60 -0.36
C THR A 104 -29.46 -16.12 -0.64
N PHE A 105 -28.46 -16.89 -0.21
CA PHE A 105 -27.04 -16.59 -0.43
C PHE A 105 -26.45 -17.58 -1.43
N LYS A 106 -25.78 -17.06 -2.47
CA LYS A 106 -25.19 -17.86 -3.55
C LYS A 106 -23.71 -17.61 -3.67
N GLU A 107 -22.94 -18.67 -3.45
CA GLU A 107 -21.50 -18.68 -3.70
C GLU A 107 -21.17 -19.15 -5.11
N TYR A 108 -20.03 -18.70 -5.62
CA TYR A 108 -19.53 -19.06 -6.94
C TYR A 108 -18.13 -19.66 -6.81
N LYS A 109 -17.78 -20.54 -7.74
CA LYS A 109 -16.46 -21.18 -7.73
C LYS A 109 -15.36 -20.14 -7.98
N PRO A 110 -14.16 -20.29 -7.40
CA PRO A 110 -13.02 -19.39 -7.62
C PRO A 110 -12.36 -19.63 -9.00
N THR A 111 -13.13 -19.52 -10.07
CA THR A 111 -12.69 -19.62 -11.47
C THR A 111 -13.07 -18.37 -12.25
N MET A 112 -12.53 -18.19 -13.46
CA MET A 112 -12.87 -17.04 -14.30
C MET A 112 -14.36 -17.00 -14.64
N GLU A 113 -14.97 -18.17 -14.87
CA GLU A 113 -16.41 -18.31 -15.09
C GLU A 113 -17.20 -17.93 -13.84
N GLY A 114 -16.73 -18.32 -12.66
CA GLY A 114 -17.35 -17.94 -11.40
C GLY A 114 -17.31 -16.43 -11.15
N VAL A 115 -16.21 -15.74 -11.51
CA VAL A 115 -16.15 -14.27 -11.52
C VAL A 115 -17.21 -13.70 -12.46
N ILE A 116 -17.26 -14.16 -13.72
CA ILE A 116 -18.20 -13.63 -14.70
C ILE A 116 -19.65 -13.83 -14.24
N GLN A 117 -19.96 -15.02 -13.72
CA GLN A 117 -21.29 -15.37 -13.25
C GLN A 117 -21.70 -14.55 -12.02
N SER A 118 -20.79 -14.34 -11.06
CA SER A 118 -21.09 -13.51 -9.89
C SER A 118 -21.43 -12.08 -10.29
N TRP A 119 -20.71 -11.51 -11.27
CA TRP A 119 -21.00 -10.16 -11.75
C TRP A 119 -22.29 -10.09 -12.57
N MET A 120 -22.54 -11.07 -13.44
CA MET A 120 -23.73 -11.12 -14.28
C MET A 120 -25.01 -11.21 -13.44
N GLU A 121 -25.03 -12.08 -12.43
CA GLU A 121 -26.22 -12.29 -11.60
C GLU A 121 -26.37 -11.22 -10.50
N GLY A 122 -25.28 -10.60 -10.05
CA GLY A 122 -25.30 -9.56 -9.02
C GLY A 122 -25.61 -8.14 -9.52
N ALA A 123 -25.76 -7.96 -10.83
CA ALA A 123 -26.11 -6.68 -11.45
C ALA A 123 -27.63 -6.39 -11.49
N VAL A 124 -28.45 -7.20 -10.79
CA VAL A 124 -29.91 -7.10 -10.72
C VAL A 124 -30.35 -6.72 -9.32
#